data_AF-A0A957F814-F1
#
_entry.id   AF-A0A957F814-F1
#
_cell.length_a   1.000
_cell.length_b   1.000
_cell.length_c   1.000
_cell.angle_alpha   90.00
_cell.angle_beta   90.00
_cell.angle_gamma   90.00
#
_symmetry.space_group_name_H-M   'P 1'
#
loop_
_entity.id
_entity.type
_entity.pdbx_description
1 polymer ?
#
loop_
_entity_poly.entity_id
_entity_poly.type
_entity_poly.pdbx_seq_one_letter_code
_entity_poly.pdbx_strand_id
1 'polypeptide(L)'
;YKDVVDAYHHVTATTVDEEVNLMRDCLWNNIGVTYVGENEAYPQWVLDKSQEKRYMYRYIKVWVQLMSSTYQPDSHWVLKTPSHSYFLPTVEEEFPDANLVFIHRDPTNVVASACQLNLVAGLSRVDYHKLDPARHGERVMHFLKVGTDLIREFQEAGSPAAQRAFHIRYEELTGDPIGSVERMYDHFGYEMTDEFRGKMAEHLGQNRQYKHGKPTYSLEQFGLSKEKVRAAFAEYTETFRPEPVAPSVNGQ
;
A
#
# COMPACT_ATOMS: atom_id res chain seq x y z
N TYR A 1 1.48 13.89 -21.60
CA TYR A 1 2.06 12.90 -20.65
C TYR A 1 1.91 13.34 -19.21
N LYS A 2 2.31 14.56 -18.85
CA LYS A 2 2.19 15.09 -17.48
C LYS A 2 0.76 14.96 -16.91
N ASP A 3 -0.26 15.40 -17.64
CA ASP A 3 -1.66 15.34 -17.16
C ASP A 3 -2.17 13.91 -16.94
N VAL A 4 -1.67 12.94 -17.72
CA VAL A 4 -1.99 11.52 -17.53
C VAL A 4 -1.31 11.02 -16.26
N VAL A 5 -0.01 11.27 -16.09
CA VAL A 5 0.71 10.86 -14.87
C VAL A 5 0.12 11.54 -13.63
N ASP A 6 -0.21 12.83 -13.69
CA ASP A 6 -0.85 13.57 -12.59
C ASP A 6 -2.23 13.00 -12.22
N ALA A 7 -2.98 12.43 -13.17
CA ALA A 7 -4.24 11.76 -12.88
C ALA A 7 -4.08 10.42 -12.10
N TYR A 8 -2.90 9.80 -12.15
CA TYR A 8 -2.61 8.51 -11.50
C TYR A 8 -1.63 8.62 -10.31
N HIS A 9 -0.73 9.60 -10.31
CA HIS A 9 0.36 9.76 -9.35
C HIS A 9 0.83 11.23 -9.28
N HIS A 10 -0.04 12.12 -8.80
CA HIS A 10 0.30 13.53 -8.60
C HIS A 10 1.25 13.70 -7.42
N VAL A 11 2.47 14.18 -7.70
CA VAL A 11 3.48 14.52 -6.69
C VAL A 11 4.01 15.91 -7.01
N THR A 12 4.06 16.78 -6.02
CA THR A 12 4.73 18.08 -6.08
C THR A 12 5.95 18.08 -5.17
N ALA A 13 6.74 19.16 -5.21
CA ALA A 13 7.92 19.28 -4.34
C ALA A 13 7.60 19.24 -2.83
N THR A 14 6.34 19.45 -2.44
CA THR A 14 5.91 19.54 -1.04
C THR A 14 4.89 18.48 -0.64
N THR A 15 4.47 17.60 -1.56
CA THR A 15 3.59 16.48 -1.21
C THR A 15 4.39 15.39 -0.52
N VAL A 16 3.76 14.70 0.44
CA VAL A 16 4.29 13.46 0.99
C VAL A 16 4.46 12.42 -0.13
N ASP A 17 5.57 11.70 -0.11
CA ASP A 17 5.91 10.68 -1.11
C ASP A 17 6.30 9.36 -0.42
N GLU A 18 6.39 8.28 -1.19
CA GLU A 18 6.67 6.94 -0.70
C GLU A 18 8.17 6.67 -0.52
N GLU A 19 8.51 5.84 0.47
CA GLU A 19 9.88 5.37 0.71
C GLU A 19 10.37 4.44 -0.40
N VAL A 20 9.49 4.03 -1.33
CA VAL A 20 9.85 3.28 -2.54
C VAL A 20 10.96 3.99 -3.34
N ASN A 21 11.03 5.33 -3.26
CA ASN A 21 12.11 6.11 -3.86
C ASN A 21 13.46 5.88 -3.16
N LEU A 22 13.47 5.77 -1.83
CA LEU A 22 14.67 5.42 -1.06
C LEU A 22 15.05 3.94 -1.24
N MET A 23 14.05 3.06 -1.28
CA MET A 23 14.25 1.64 -1.56
C MET A 23 14.88 1.41 -2.94
N ARG A 24 14.54 2.25 -3.93
CA ARG A 24 15.14 2.21 -5.27
C ARG A 24 16.66 2.41 -5.26
N ASP A 25 17.17 3.28 -4.38
CA ASP A 25 18.61 3.51 -4.25
C ASP A 25 19.34 2.28 -3.67
N CYS A 26 18.58 1.41 -2.99
CA CYS A 26 19.00 0.12 -2.50
C CYS A 26 18.66 -1.04 -3.46
N LEU A 27 18.52 -0.75 -4.76
CA LEU A 27 18.22 -1.71 -5.82
C LEU A 27 16.83 -2.34 -5.75
N TRP A 28 15.93 -1.85 -4.88
CA TRP A 28 14.53 -2.26 -4.86
C TRP A 28 13.66 -1.39 -5.77
N ASN A 29 13.52 -1.81 -7.02
CA ASN A 29 12.71 -1.14 -8.04
C ASN A 29 11.34 -1.82 -8.20
N ASN A 30 10.36 -1.32 -7.43
CA ASN A 30 9.00 -1.88 -7.37
C ASN A 30 8.29 -1.89 -8.75
N ILE A 31 8.24 -0.75 -9.45
CA ILE A 31 7.36 -0.63 -10.64
C ILE A 31 8.03 -1.08 -11.94
N GLY A 32 9.27 -0.67 -12.20
CA GLY A 32 9.88 -0.87 -13.52
C GLY A 32 10.32 -2.31 -13.78
N VAL A 33 10.98 -2.94 -12.80
CA VAL A 33 11.64 -4.24 -12.99
C VAL A 33 10.77 -5.38 -12.45
N THR A 34 10.09 -5.21 -11.31
CA THR A 34 9.25 -6.28 -10.72
C THR A 34 8.01 -6.58 -11.56
N TYR A 35 7.23 -5.55 -11.96
CA TYR A 35 5.92 -5.77 -12.57
C TYR A 35 5.89 -5.71 -14.09
N VAL A 36 6.89 -5.07 -14.71
CA VAL A 36 6.84 -4.75 -16.15
C VAL A 36 8.05 -5.29 -16.94
N GLY A 37 9.15 -5.67 -16.29
CA GLY A 37 10.31 -6.27 -16.97
C GLY A 37 10.04 -7.67 -17.55
N GLU A 38 10.85 -8.14 -18.51
CA GLU A 38 10.72 -9.51 -19.06
C GLU A 38 11.48 -10.58 -18.24
N ASN A 39 12.45 -10.12 -17.43
CA ASN A 39 13.35 -10.96 -16.64
C ASN A 39 12.71 -11.36 -15.31
N GLU A 40 12.60 -12.67 -15.06
CA GLU A 40 12.05 -13.23 -13.82
C GLU A 40 13.05 -13.30 -12.67
N ALA A 41 14.36 -13.18 -12.92
CA ALA A 41 15.40 -13.28 -11.88
C ALA A 41 15.27 -12.19 -10.82
N TYR A 42 14.85 -10.98 -11.20
CA TYR A 42 14.65 -9.88 -10.26
C TYR A 42 13.40 -10.09 -9.39
N PRO A 43 12.19 -10.34 -9.94
CA PRO A 43 11.03 -10.82 -9.19
C PRO A 43 11.31 -11.98 -8.23
N GLN A 44 12.13 -12.95 -8.64
CA GLN A 44 12.53 -14.07 -7.79
C GLN A 44 13.44 -13.64 -6.64
N TRP A 45 14.46 -12.84 -6.91
CA TRP A 45 15.35 -12.28 -5.87
C TRP A 45 14.56 -11.44 -4.85
N VAL A 46 13.57 -10.68 -5.33
CA VAL A 46 12.65 -9.87 -4.54
C VAL A 46 11.93 -10.73 -3.47
N LEU A 47 11.42 -11.90 -3.88
CA LEU A 47 10.66 -12.81 -3.01
C LEU A 47 11.52 -13.83 -2.26
N ASP A 48 12.80 -13.98 -2.62
CA ASP A 48 13.71 -14.93 -1.99
C ASP A 48 14.04 -14.52 -0.55
N LYS A 49 13.36 -15.13 0.43
CA LYS A 49 13.54 -14.90 1.86
C LYS A 49 14.98 -15.20 2.36
N SER A 50 15.81 -15.91 1.59
CA SER A 50 17.21 -16.20 1.96
C SER A 50 18.17 -15.04 1.70
N GLN A 51 17.80 -14.08 0.85
CA GLN A 51 18.65 -12.90 0.59
C GLN A 51 18.51 -11.89 1.72
N GLU A 52 19.65 -11.45 2.24
CA GLU A 52 19.76 -10.33 3.17
C GLU A 52 19.22 -9.06 2.49
N LYS A 53 18.19 -8.44 3.06
CA LYS A 53 17.52 -7.23 2.53
C LYS A 53 17.28 -6.16 3.60
N ARG A 54 17.76 -6.38 4.82
CA ARG A 54 17.66 -5.46 5.96
C ARG A 54 18.38 -4.15 5.73
N TYR A 55 19.42 -4.15 4.89
CA TYR A 55 20.11 -2.92 4.50
C TYR A 55 19.17 -1.83 3.94
N MET A 56 18.06 -2.20 3.30
CA MET A 56 17.07 -1.24 2.78
C MET A 56 16.41 -0.44 3.90
N TYR A 57 16.00 -1.11 4.98
CA TYR A 57 15.37 -0.46 6.12
C TYR A 57 16.37 0.30 6.99
N ARG A 58 17.62 -0.18 7.07
CA ARG A 58 18.72 0.60 7.66
C ARG A 58 18.95 1.91 6.90
N TYR A 59 18.90 1.86 5.57
CA TYR A 59 19.04 3.05 4.73
C TYR A 59 17.87 4.03 4.95
N ILE A 60 16.62 3.55 4.99
CA ILE A 60 15.45 4.37 5.33
C ILE A 60 15.63 5.00 6.72
N LYS A 61 16.09 4.23 7.71
CA LYS A 61 16.32 4.73 9.07
C LYS A 61 17.34 5.86 9.12
N VAL A 62 18.45 5.75 8.38
CA VAL A 62 19.45 6.83 8.25
C VAL A 62 18.83 8.08 7.64
N TRP A 63 17.98 7.93 6.61
CA TRP A 63 17.28 9.06 6.01
C TRP A 63 16.31 9.74 6.98
N VAL A 64 15.52 8.96 7.72
CA VAL A 64 14.63 9.50 8.75
C VAL A 64 15.43 10.24 9.83
N GLN A 65 16.56 9.68 10.29
CA GLN A 65 17.45 10.34 11.26
C GLN A 65 18.05 11.64 10.71
N LEU A 66 18.46 11.64 9.44
CA LEU A 66 18.98 12.84 8.78
C LEU A 66 17.90 13.92 8.68
N MET A 67 16.70 13.55 8.24
CA MET A 67 15.57 14.49 8.16
C MET A 67 15.18 15.02 9.54
N SER A 68 15.15 14.15 10.55
CA SER A 68 14.93 14.50 11.96
C SER A 68 15.92 15.52 12.50
N SER A 69 17.17 15.54 12.01
CA SER A 69 18.16 16.53 12.46
C SER A 69 17.77 17.99 12.15
N THR A 70 16.89 18.20 11.18
CA THR A 70 16.46 19.53 10.72
C THR A 70 14.94 19.74 10.80
N TYR A 71 14.17 18.68 10.60
CA TYR A 71 12.72 18.68 10.43
C TYR A 71 12.02 17.68 11.35
N GLN A 72 12.51 17.55 12.60
CA GLN A 72 11.90 16.66 13.60
C GLN A 72 10.39 16.97 13.73
N PRO A 73 9.50 15.99 13.50
CA PRO A 73 8.08 16.19 13.75
C PRO A 73 7.81 16.29 15.25
N ASP A 74 6.83 17.12 15.63
CA ASP A 74 6.40 17.28 17.02
C ASP A 74 5.73 16.01 17.59
N SER A 75 5.20 15.16 16.71
CA SER A 75 4.53 13.91 17.09
C SER A 75 5.35 12.69 16.67
N HIS A 76 5.25 12.28 15.40
CA HIS A 76 5.90 11.09 14.87
C HIS A 76 6.12 11.18 13.36
N TRP A 77 7.01 10.34 12.84
CA TRP A 77 7.15 10.12 11.40
C TRP A 77 6.02 9.23 10.89
N VAL A 78 5.45 9.59 9.75
CA VAL A 78 4.50 8.75 9.02
C VAL A 78 5.15 8.32 7.72
N LEU A 79 5.31 7.02 7.55
CA LEU A 79 5.90 6.40 6.37
C LEU A 79 4.81 5.60 5.63
N LYS A 80 4.88 5.54 4.31
CA LYS A 80 3.92 4.77 3.51
C LYS A 80 4.54 4.29 2.21
N THR A 81 4.64 2.97 2.08
CA THR A 81 4.65 2.30 0.79
C THR A 81 3.98 0.93 0.91
N PRO A 82 3.20 0.48 -0.10
CA PRO A 82 2.72 -0.90 -0.17
C PRO A 82 3.85 -1.94 -0.09
N SER A 83 5.09 -1.57 -0.48
CA SER A 83 6.23 -2.48 -0.43
C SER A 83 6.55 -3.00 0.98
N HIS A 84 6.14 -2.30 2.04
CA HIS A 84 6.35 -2.76 3.41
C HIS A 84 5.74 -4.14 3.69
N SER A 85 4.66 -4.52 3.00
CA SER A 85 4.03 -5.84 3.18
C SER A 85 4.96 -7.01 2.86
N TYR A 86 5.98 -6.81 2.03
CA TYR A 86 6.95 -7.86 1.69
C TYR A 86 8.06 -8.04 2.73
N PHE A 87 8.14 -7.15 3.72
CA PHE A 87 9.29 -7.04 4.63
C PHE A 87 8.90 -6.80 6.08
N LEU A 88 7.69 -7.17 6.49
CA LEU A 88 7.17 -6.89 7.83
C LEU A 88 8.12 -7.32 8.97
N PRO A 89 8.77 -8.51 8.94
CA PRO A 89 9.76 -8.86 9.97
C PRO A 89 10.95 -7.89 10.01
N THR A 90 11.42 -7.45 8.84
CA THR A 90 12.53 -6.49 8.74
C THR A 90 12.12 -5.09 9.20
N VAL A 91 10.88 -4.68 8.92
CA VAL A 91 10.31 -3.42 9.46
C VAL A 91 10.35 -3.46 10.97
N GLU A 92 9.83 -4.53 11.58
CA GLU A 92 9.80 -4.69 13.04
C GLU A 92 11.21 -4.75 13.65
N GLU A 93 12.17 -5.40 12.99
CA GLU A 93 13.56 -5.43 13.48
C GLU A 93 14.24 -4.05 13.48
N GLU A 94 14.02 -3.24 12.45
CA GLU A 94 14.67 -1.92 12.30
C GLU A 94 13.91 -0.79 13.00
N PHE A 95 12.59 -0.94 13.13
CA PHE A 95 11.64 -0.02 13.77
C PHE A 95 10.76 -0.79 14.77
N PRO A 96 11.33 -1.28 15.90
CA PRO A 96 10.60 -2.13 16.85
C PRO A 96 9.43 -1.43 17.55
N ASP A 97 9.44 -0.10 17.57
CA ASP A 97 8.39 0.76 18.09
C ASP A 97 7.34 1.14 17.04
N ALA A 98 7.51 0.75 15.77
CA ALA A 98 6.59 1.10 14.69
C ALA A 98 5.15 0.68 15.00
N ASN A 99 4.23 1.59 14.68
CA ASN A 99 2.80 1.35 14.66
C ASN A 99 2.40 1.01 13.23
N LEU A 100 1.97 -0.23 12.99
CA LEU A 100 1.62 -0.70 11.64
C LEU A 100 0.15 -0.45 11.36
N VAL A 101 -0.14 0.11 10.18
CA VAL A 101 -1.51 0.37 9.72
C VAL A 101 -1.73 -0.36 8.41
N PHE A 102 -2.69 -1.29 8.40
CA PHE A 102 -3.09 -2.03 7.20
C PHE A 102 -4.43 -1.53 6.68
N ILE A 103 -4.42 -1.03 5.44
CA ILE A 103 -5.63 -0.60 4.74
C ILE A 103 -6.06 -1.71 3.77
N HIS A 104 -7.23 -2.28 4.00
CA HIS A 104 -7.76 -3.40 3.22
C HIS A 104 -8.78 -2.93 2.19
N ARG A 105 -8.61 -3.33 0.93
CA ARG A 105 -9.48 -2.91 -0.19
C ARG A 105 -9.88 -4.12 -1.03
N ASP A 106 -11.02 -4.03 -1.71
CA ASP A 106 -11.48 -5.09 -2.61
C ASP A 106 -10.39 -5.46 -3.64
N PRO A 107 -9.92 -6.72 -3.66
CA PRO A 107 -8.84 -7.14 -4.54
C PRO A 107 -9.20 -6.98 -6.03
N THR A 108 -10.48 -7.07 -6.41
CA THR A 108 -10.92 -6.85 -7.79
C THR A 108 -10.67 -5.41 -8.25
N ASN A 109 -10.81 -4.44 -7.35
CA ASN A 109 -10.51 -3.04 -7.61
C ASN A 109 -9.00 -2.75 -7.56
N VAL A 110 -8.28 -3.38 -6.62
CA VAL A 110 -6.84 -3.18 -6.42
C VAL A 110 -6.04 -3.74 -7.59
N VAL A 111 -6.32 -4.96 -8.05
CA VAL A 111 -5.55 -5.60 -9.14
C VAL A 111 -5.65 -4.79 -10.42
N ALA A 112 -6.85 -4.37 -10.82
CA ALA A 112 -7.03 -3.54 -12.01
C ALA A 112 -6.34 -2.17 -11.88
N SER A 113 -6.44 -1.55 -10.70
CA SER A 113 -5.76 -0.28 -10.39
C SER A 113 -4.24 -0.41 -10.46
N ALA A 114 -3.68 -1.49 -9.92
CA ALA A 114 -2.25 -1.73 -9.87
C ALA A 114 -1.68 -2.01 -11.26
N CYS A 115 -2.40 -2.78 -12.09
CA CYS A 115 -2.02 -2.98 -13.48
C CYS A 115 -1.95 -1.64 -14.22
N GLN A 116 -3.01 -0.83 -14.13
CA GLN A 116 -3.05 0.47 -14.79
C GLN A 116 -1.96 1.42 -14.28
N LEU A 117 -1.74 1.48 -12.97
CA LEU A 117 -0.69 2.32 -12.38
C LEU A 117 0.70 1.89 -12.87
N ASN A 118 0.99 0.59 -12.91
CA ASN A 118 2.26 0.07 -13.39
C ASN A 118 2.52 0.41 -14.85
N LEU A 119 1.49 0.37 -15.69
CA LEU A 119 1.60 0.83 -17.07
C LEU A 119 1.99 2.31 -17.12
N VAL A 120 1.22 3.17 -16.45
CA VAL A 120 1.40 4.63 -16.50
C VAL A 120 2.75 5.06 -15.93
N ALA A 121 3.14 4.53 -14.77
CA ALA A 121 4.42 4.82 -14.14
C ALA A 121 5.60 4.16 -14.87
N GLY A 122 5.35 3.05 -15.57
CA GLY A 122 6.31 2.34 -16.40
C GLY A 122 6.53 2.95 -17.80
N LEU A 123 5.69 3.89 -18.25
CA LEU A 123 5.73 4.48 -19.60
C LEU A 123 7.10 5.07 -20.00
N SER A 124 7.92 5.51 -19.04
CA SER A 124 9.26 6.04 -19.31
C SER A 124 10.37 4.98 -19.29
N ARG A 125 10.05 3.75 -18.88
CA ARG A 125 11.02 2.70 -18.51
C ARG A 125 10.84 1.41 -19.29
N VAL A 126 9.70 1.21 -19.93
CA VAL A 126 9.38 0.00 -20.69
C VAL A 126 8.87 0.37 -22.08
N ASP A 127 9.30 -0.41 -23.07
CA ASP A 127 8.69 -0.41 -24.38
C ASP A 127 7.30 -1.04 -24.29
N TYR A 128 6.28 -0.18 -24.16
CA TYR A 128 4.88 -0.59 -24.03
C TYR A 128 4.42 -1.48 -25.19
N HIS A 129 5.04 -1.34 -26.38
CA HIS A 129 4.69 -2.15 -27.55
C HIS A 129 5.11 -3.62 -27.41
N LYS A 130 5.98 -3.95 -26.44
CA LYS A 130 6.44 -5.31 -26.17
C LYS A 130 5.76 -5.93 -24.95
N LEU A 131 4.95 -5.16 -24.22
CA LEU A 131 4.27 -5.68 -23.04
C LEU A 131 3.07 -6.53 -23.43
N ASP A 132 3.02 -7.76 -22.93
CA ASP A 132 1.82 -8.60 -22.94
C ASP A 132 0.91 -8.21 -21.76
N PRO A 133 -0.28 -7.61 -22.00
CA PRO A 133 -1.18 -7.18 -20.94
C PRO A 133 -1.69 -8.32 -20.05
N ALA A 134 -1.88 -9.52 -20.62
CA ALA A 134 -2.36 -10.68 -19.87
C ALA A 134 -1.26 -11.19 -18.92
N ARG A 135 -0.03 -11.34 -19.42
CA ARG A 135 1.13 -11.69 -18.57
C ARG A 135 1.36 -10.65 -17.48
N HIS A 136 1.20 -9.36 -17.81
CA HIS A 136 1.29 -8.29 -16.83
C HIS A 136 0.21 -8.43 -15.74
N GLY A 137 -1.04 -8.67 -16.11
CA GLY A 137 -2.15 -8.91 -15.18
C GLY A 137 -1.88 -10.05 -14.22
N GLU A 138 -1.48 -11.21 -14.74
CA GLU A 138 -1.12 -12.38 -13.91
C GLU A 138 0.00 -12.06 -12.92
N ARG A 139 1.04 -11.35 -13.37
CA ARG A 139 2.17 -11.02 -12.52
C ARG A 139 1.78 -10.04 -11.40
N VAL A 140 1.02 -9.01 -11.73
CA VAL A 140 0.51 -8.06 -10.71
C VAL A 140 -0.37 -8.78 -9.70
N MET A 141 -1.28 -9.64 -10.17
CA MET A 141 -2.13 -10.46 -9.31
C MET A 141 -1.31 -11.36 -8.38
N HIS A 142 -0.29 -12.04 -8.90
CA HIS A 142 0.61 -12.89 -8.13
C HIS A 142 1.32 -12.13 -7.01
N PHE A 143 1.95 -11.00 -7.33
CA PHE A 143 2.68 -10.20 -6.35
C PHE A 143 1.77 -9.61 -5.26
N LEU A 144 0.58 -9.13 -5.64
CA LEU A 144 -0.41 -8.66 -4.67
C LEU A 144 -0.85 -9.79 -3.73
N LYS A 145 -1.07 -11.00 -4.27
CA LYS A 145 -1.41 -12.19 -3.46
C LYS A 145 -0.30 -12.53 -2.47
N VAL A 146 0.95 -12.55 -2.93
CA VAL A 146 2.11 -12.76 -2.05
C VAL A 146 2.16 -11.71 -0.93
N GLY A 147 1.94 -10.43 -1.25
CA GLY A 147 1.91 -9.37 -0.24
C GLY A 147 0.81 -9.59 0.80
N THR A 148 -0.40 -9.98 0.38
CA THR A 148 -1.50 -10.30 1.32
C THR A 148 -1.23 -11.54 2.16
N ASP A 149 -0.55 -12.54 1.60
CA ASP A 149 -0.18 -13.76 2.33
C ASP A 149 0.86 -13.46 3.40
N LEU A 150 1.86 -12.62 3.10
CA LEU A 150 2.87 -12.21 4.06
C LEU A 150 2.29 -11.39 5.22
N ILE A 151 1.28 -10.54 4.97
CA ILE A 151 0.55 -9.83 6.03
C ILE A 151 -0.14 -10.84 6.97
N ARG A 152 -0.78 -11.86 6.40
CA ARG A 152 -1.43 -12.92 7.17
C ARG A 152 -0.42 -13.75 7.97
N GLU A 153 0.65 -14.23 7.33
CA GLU A 153 1.73 -14.97 7.99
C GLU A 153 2.31 -14.16 9.17
N PHE A 154 2.50 -12.86 8.99
CA PHE A 154 2.98 -11.96 10.03
C PHE A 154 1.98 -11.83 11.19
N GLN A 155 0.69 -11.73 10.89
CA GLN A 155 -0.38 -11.70 11.90
C GLN A 155 -0.46 -13.02 12.69
N GLU A 156 -0.41 -14.16 11.99
CA GLU A 156 -0.46 -15.51 12.58
C GLU A 156 0.78 -15.81 13.44
N ALA A 157 1.95 -15.30 13.04
CA ALA A 157 3.17 -15.40 13.84
C ALA A 157 3.08 -14.64 15.19
N GLY A 158 2.16 -13.66 15.29
CA GLY A 158 1.83 -13.00 16.54
C GLY A 158 2.97 -12.15 17.13
N SER A 159 3.79 -11.52 16.28
CA SER A 159 4.86 -10.63 16.75
C SER A 159 4.30 -9.40 17.49
N PRO A 160 5.10 -8.73 18.35
CA PRO A 160 4.65 -7.51 19.04
C PRO A 160 4.08 -6.43 18.12
N ALA A 161 4.69 -6.19 16.96
CA ALA A 161 4.17 -5.22 16.00
C ALA A 161 2.87 -5.71 15.32
N ALA A 162 2.73 -7.01 15.06
CA ALA A 162 1.49 -7.60 14.54
C ALA A 162 0.33 -7.46 15.52
N GLN A 163 0.56 -7.71 16.82
CA GLN A 163 -0.46 -7.58 17.87
C GLN A 163 -0.94 -6.14 18.07
N ARG A 164 -0.05 -5.16 17.84
CA ARG A 164 -0.38 -3.73 17.92
C ARG A 164 -0.94 -3.17 16.62
N ALA A 165 -0.94 -3.92 15.51
CA ALA A 165 -1.33 -3.39 14.22
C ALA A 165 -2.79 -2.91 14.20
N PHE A 166 -3.05 -1.84 13.46
CA PHE A 166 -4.38 -1.30 13.22
C PHE A 166 -4.85 -1.69 11.81
N HIS A 167 -6.00 -2.36 11.72
CA HIS A 167 -6.59 -2.79 10.45
C HIS A 167 -7.83 -1.95 10.14
N ILE A 168 -7.91 -1.42 8.93
CA ILE A 168 -9.07 -0.63 8.49
C ILE A 168 -9.47 -0.97 7.06
N ARG A 169 -10.77 -1.00 6.80
CA ARG A 169 -11.27 -1.14 5.42
C ARG A 169 -11.21 0.20 4.69
N TYR A 170 -10.84 0.16 3.43
CA TYR A 170 -10.77 1.33 2.57
C TYR A 170 -12.11 2.09 2.52
N GLU A 171 -13.23 1.34 2.53
CA GLU A 171 -14.58 1.91 2.53
C GLU A 171 -14.89 2.67 3.84
N GLU A 172 -14.37 2.21 4.98
CA GLU A 172 -14.51 2.91 6.26
C GLU A 172 -13.66 4.18 6.28
N LEU A 173 -12.41 4.08 5.83
CA LEU A 173 -11.50 5.22 5.75
C LEU A 173 -12.03 6.31 4.83
N THR A 174 -12.58 5.94 3.67
CA THR A 174 -13.10 6.92 2.70
C THR A 174 -14.48 7.46 3.06
N GLY A 175 -15.29 6.68 3.78
CA GLY A 175 -16.62 7.10 4.25
C GLY A 175 -16.55 8.11 5.40
N ASP A 176 -15.60 7.93 6.33
CA ASP A 176 -15.33 8.86 7.43
C ASP A 176 -13.82 8.95 7.71
N PRO A 177 -13.07 9.78 6.97
CA PRO A 177 -11.63 9.86 7.14
C PRO A 177 -11.20 10.37 8.51
N ILE A 178 -11.88 11.40 9.03
CA ILE A 178 -11.52 12.00 10.33
C ILE A 178 -11.78 11.01 11.46
N GLY A 179 -12.99 10.41 11.52
CA GLY A 179 -13.28 9.43 12.56
C GLY A 179 -12.42 8.17 12.45
N SER A 180 -11.96 7.82 11.25
CA SER A 180 -11.02 6.71 11.05
C SER A 180 -9.63 7.02 11.62
N VAL A 181 -9.12 8.24 11.41
CA VAL A 181 -7.86 8.68 12.02
C VAL A 181 -8.01 8.77 13.55
N GLU A 182 -9.16 9.20 14.06
CA GLU A 182 -9.43 9.24 15.51
C GLU A 182 -9.37 7.86 16.15
N ARG A 183 -10.05 6.86 15.59
CA ARG A 183 -9.96 5.47 16.07
C ARG A 183 -8.53 4.93 16.02
N MET A 184 -7.78 5.28 14.98
CA MET A 184 -6.37 4.89 14.85
C MET A 184 -5.50 5.55 15.93
N TYR A 185 -5.73 6.84 16.21
CA TYR A 185 -5.02 7.57 17.27
C TYR A 185 -5.33 6.97 18.65
N ASP A 186 -6.61 6.73 18.94
CA ASP A 186 -7.04 6.07 20.18
C ASP A 186 -6.40 4.69 20.34
N HIS A 187 -6.37 3.89 19.27
CA HIS A 187 -5.76 2.55 19.26
C HIS A 187 -4.26 2.58 19.61
N PHE A 188 -3.53 3.59 19.14
CA PHE A 188 -2.11 3.75 19.44
C PHE A 188 -1.82 4.61 20.68
N GLY A 189 -2.85 5.15 21.34
CA GLY A 189 -2.71 6.02 22.50
C GLY A 189 -2.19 7.42 22.18
N TYR A 190 -2.43 7.92 20.96
CA TYR A 190 -2.09 9.30 20.57
C TYR A 190 -3.23 10.26 20.85
N GLU A 191 -2.89 11.48 21.26
CA GLU A 191 -3.87 12.55 21.44
C GLU A 191 -4.22 13.20 20.10
N MET A 192 -5.52 13.31 19.82
CA MET A 192 -6.06 14.09 18.70
C MET A 192 -6.40 15.50 19.18
N THR A 193 -5.59 16.49 18.80
CA THR A 193 -5.89 17.89 19.13
C THR A 193 -6.98 18.47 18.22
N ASP A 194 -7.78 19.41 18.75
CA ASP A 194 -8.77 20.14 17.95
C ASP A 194 -8.14 20.87 16.76
N GLU A 195 -6.91 21.38 16.93
CA GLU A 195 -6.15 22.01 15.86
C GLU A 195 -5.85 21.03 14.72
N PHE A 196 -5.35 19.82 15.05
CA PHE A 196 -5.04 18.81 14.04
C PHE A 196 -6.32 18.31 13.35
N ARG A 197 -7.39 18.08 14.11
CA ARG A 197 -8.72 17.76 13.56
C ARG A 197 -9.20 18.84 12.58
N GLY A 198 -9.03 20.12 12.94
CA GLY A 198 -9.36 21.26 12.08
C GLY A 198 -8.56 21.29 10.77
N LYS A 199 -7.24 21.07 10.84
CA LYS A 199 -6.36 21.00 9.66
C LYS A 199 -6.73 19.85 8.73
N MET A 200 -7.10 18.68 9.27
CA MET A 200 -7.59 17.56 8.46
C MET A 200 -8.89 17.91 7.73
N ALA A 201 -9.85 18.53 8.43
CA ALA A 201 -11.12 18.94 7.83
C ALA A 201 -10.91 19.96 6.69
N GLU A 202 -10.04 20.94 6.90
CA GLU A 202 -9.66 21.90 5.86
C GLU A 202 -9.02 21.19 4.65
N HIS A 203 -8.05 20.31 4.90
CA HIS A 203 -7.36 19.56 3.85
C HIS A 203 -8.33 18.74 3.00
N LEU A 204 -9.26 18.02 3.64
CA LEU A 204 -10.30 17.23 2.95
C LEU A 204 -11.26 18.11 2.14
N GLY A 205 -11.57 19.31 2.64
CA GLY A 205 -12.36 20.30 1.92
C GLY A 205 -11.70 20.78 0.62
N GLN A 206 -10.37 20.95 0.64
CA GLN A 206 -9.56 21.43 -0.50
C GLN A 206 -9.16 20.31 -1.49
N ASN A 207 -9.08 19.07 -1.00
CA ASN A 207 -8.53 17.91 -1.72
C ASN A 207 -9.54 16.76 -1.81
N ARG A 208 -10.70 17.05 -2.42
CA ARG A 208 -11.72 16.02 -2.67
C ARG A 208 -11.14 14.87 -3.49
N GLN A 209 -11.49 13.65 -3.10
CA GLN A 209 -11.15 12.44 -3.84
C GLN A 209 -11.62 12.56 -5.30
N TYR A 210 -10.77 12.15 -6.25
CA TYR A 210 -11.01 12.28 -7.69
C TYR A 210 -11.11 13.71 -8.23
N LYS A 211 -10.51 14.70 -7.55
CA LYS A 211 -10.37 16.08 -8.07
C LYS A 211 -9.73 16.12 -9.47
N HIS A 212 -8.93 15.13 -9.83
CA HIS A 212 -8.29 14.97 -11.16
C HIS A 212 -8.99 13.94 -12.07
N GLY A 213 -10.20 13.49 -11.72
CA GLY A 213 -10.98 12.49 -12.45
C GLY A 213 -10.94 11.09 -11.83
N LYS A 214 -11.91 10.24 -12.20
CA LYS A 214 -11.89 8.79 -11.91
C LYS A 214 -11.23 8.07 -13.07
N PRO A 215 -10.09 7.40 -12.86
CA PRO A 215 -9.51 6.57 -13.92
C PRO A 215 -10.45 5.43 -14.28
N THR A 216 -10.65 5.19 -15.57
CA THR A 216 -11.42 4.06 -16.09
C THR A 216 -10.47 2.96 -16.55
N TYR A 217 -10.48 1.83 -15.85
CA TYR A 217 -9.74 0.61 -16.18
C TYR A 217 -10.60 -0.61 -15.84
N SER A 218 -10.33 -1.75 -16.48
CA SER A 218 -11.05 -3.00 -16.23
C SER A 218 -10.09 -4.19 -16.14
N LEU A 219 -10.49 -5.25 -15.44
CA LEU A 219 -9.67 -6.47 -15.30
C LEU A 219 -9.45 -7.16 -16.65
N GLU A 220 -10.46 -7.09 -17.52
CA GLU A 220 -10.49 -7.74 -18.83
C GLU A 220 -9.39 -7.20 -19.75
N GLN A 221 -9.01 -5.93 -19.61
CA GLN A 221 -7.88 -5.32 -20.34
C GLN A 221 -6.54 -6.01 -20.04
N PHE A 222 -6.45 -6.69 -18.90
CA PHE A 222 -5.26 -7.39 -18.42
C PHE A 222 -5.46 -8.91 -18.41
N GLY A 223 -6.42 -9.43 -19.18
CA GLY A 223 -6.67 -10.87 -19.29
C GLY A 223 -7.23 -11.51 -18.01
N LEU A 224 -7.75 -10.71 -17.07
CA LEU A 224 -8.28 -11.17 -15.79
C LEU A 224 -9.81 -11.07 -15.74
N SER A 225 -10.43 -11.93 -14.93
CA SER A 225 -11.86 -11.83 -14.59
C SER A 225 -12.04 -11.60 -13.09
N LYS A 226 -13.20 -11.05 -12.69
CA LYS A 226 -13.53 -10.85 -11.27
C LYS A 226 -13.56 -12.17 -10.51
N GLU A 227 -14.04 -13.24 -11.14
CA GLU A 227 -14.14 -14.58 -10.56
C GLU A 227 -12.75 -15.13 -10.26
N LYS A 228 -11.82 -14.98 -11.21
CA LYS A 228 -10.43 -15.41 -11.03
C LYS A 228 -9.76 -14.66 -9.88
N VAL A 229 -9.92 -13.34 -9.83
CA VAL A 229 -9.35 -12.53 -8.73
C VAL A 229 -10.00 -12.89 -7.39
N ARG A 230 -11.32 -13.02 -7.32
CA ARG A 230 -12.01 -13.43 -6.08
C ARG A 230 -11.54 -14.79 -5.59
N ALA A 231 -11.40 -15.77 -6.48
CA ALA A 231 -10.88 -17.09 -6.13
C ALA A 231 -9.44 -17.01 -5.60
N ALA A 232 -8.58 -16.21 -6.26
CA ALA A 232 -7.20 -16.04 -5.83
C ALA A 232 -7.08 -15.37 -4.45
N PHE A 233 -7.96 -14.43 -4.10
CA PHE A 233 -7.92 -13.66 -2.85
C PHE A 233 -9.01 -14.06 -1.84
N ALA A 234 -9.58 -15.26 -1.96
CA ALA A 234 -10.68 -15.72 -1.10
C ALA A 234 -10.28 -15.69 0.38
N GLU A 235 -9.14 -16.30 0.72
CA GLU A 235 -8.61 -16.35 2.08
C GLU A 235 -8.30 -14.95 2.64
N TYR A 236 -7.66 -14.07 1.85
CA TYR A 236 -7.44 -12.68 2.24
C TYR A 236 -8.75 -11.95 2.57
N THR A 237 -9.79 -12.17 1.76
CA THR A 237 -11.08 -11.52 1.92
C THR A 237 -11.79 -12.04 3.17
N GLU A 238 -11.76 -13.34 3.42
CA GLU A 238 -12.31 -13.96 4.63
C GLU A 238 -11.62 -13.42 5.89
N THR A 239 -10.29 -13.36 5.91
CA THR A 239 -9.52 -12.93 7.08
C THR A 239 -9.64 -11.43 7.36
N PHE A 240 -9.52 -10.58 6.34
CA PHE A 240 -9.34 -9.13 6.55
C PHE A 240 -10.49 -8.27 6.04
N ARG A 241 -11.43 -8.83 5.29
CA ARG A 241 -12.62 -8.13 4.78
C ARG A 241 -13.89 -8.97 4.95
N PRO A 242 -14.16 -9.55 6.14
CA PRO A 242 -15.39 -10.29 6.34
C PRO A 242 -16.60 -9.40 6.05
N GLU A 243 -17.59 -9.97 5.39
CA GLU A 243 -18.88 -9.29 5.21
C GLU A 243 -19.44 -8.93 6.59
N PRO A 244 -20.05 -7.74 6.76
CA PRO A 244 -20.71 -7.41 8.01
C PRO A 244 -21.74 -8.49 8.34
N VAL A 245 -21.65 -9.07 9.54
CA VAL A 245 -22.68 -9.98 10.03
C VAL A 245 -23.98 -9.18 10.05
N ALA A 246 -24.95 -9.54 9.20
CA ALA A 246 -26.26 -8.93 9.23
C ALA A 246 -26.81 -9.04 10.66
N PRO A 247 -27.35 -7.95 11.25
CA PRO A 247 -27.88 -8.02 12.61
C PRO A 247 -28.89 -9.15 12.69
N SER A 248 -28.68 -10.08 13.62
CA SER A 248 -29.61 -11.16 13.87
C SER A 248 -30.97 -10.54 14.16
N VAL A 249 -31.90 -10.71 13.22
CA VAL A 249 -33.31 -10.42 13.46
C VAL A 249 -33.77 -11.46 14.47
N ASN A 250 -33.53 -11.20 15.75
CA ASN A 250 -34.18 -11.93 16.83
C ASN A 250 -35.66 -11.60 16.72
N GLY A 251 -36.39 -12.52 16.09
CA GLY A 251 -37.84 -12.50 16.04
C GLY A 251 -38.41 -12.43 17.45
N GLN A 252 -39.40 -11.55 17.61
CA GLN A 252 -40.34 -11.54 18.72
C GLN A 252 -41.14 -12.85 18.77
#